data_AF-A0A8H7RL18-F1
#
_entry.id   AF-A0A8H7RL18-F1
#
_cell.length_a   1.000
_cell.length_b   1.000
_cell.length_c   1.000
_cell.angle_alpha   90.00
_cell.angle_beta   90.00
_cell.angle_gamma   90.00
#
_symmetry.space_group_name_H-M   'P 1'
#
loop_
_entity.id
_entity.type
_entity.pdbx_description
1 polymer ?
#
loop_
_entity_poly.entity_id
_entity_poly.type
_entity_poly.pdbx_seq_one_letter_code
_entity_poly.pdbx_strand_id
1 'polypeptide(L)'
;MKSVHPIQVIHFWNALVGWILFGLLIGVSTQIRSFINNGSVLAGFGNFTTFAYPATFVYMLISDIAATVYSIILAFDSSPKYKAWLPSKTMRSTIIFFAAAVLIAALLPVLPGADVMADGSAMDCLWTNYMQWKIIYNDPVAFPWVTGMDKGCTIFKAADAFCWVLSIGWIAQVVLYVRAAHHAKSFVKE
;
A
#
# COMPACT_ATOMS: atom_id res chain seq x y z
N MET A 1 -30.45 -5.67 17.91
CA MET A 1 -29.05 -5.58 17.44
C MET A 1 -28.61 -4.12 17.47
N LYS A 2 -27.43 -3.79 18.02
CA LYS A 2 -26.89 -2.43 17.93
C LYS A 2 -26.51 -2.16 16.47
N SER A 3 -27.06 -1.12 15.86
CA SER A 3 -26.70 -0.70 14.50
C SER A 3 -25.20 -0.41 14.44
N VAL A 4 -24.49 -0.99 13.47
CA VAL A 4 -23.08 -0.68 13.18
C VAL A 4 -23.00 0.80 12.79
N HIS A 5 -22.03 1.53 13.35
CA HIS A 5 -21.87 2.94 13.04
C HIS A 5 -21.25 3.10 11.64
N PRO A 6 -21.67 4.06 10.79
CA PRO A 6 -21.14 4.23 9.45
C PRO A 6 -19.61 4.36 9.38
N ILE A 7 -19.00 4.97 10.40
CA ILE A 7 -17.53 5.10 10.50
C ILE A 7 -16.85 3.74 10.68
N GLN A 8 -17.45 2.81 11.43
CA GLN A 8 -16.93 1.44 11.54
C GLN A 8 -17.02 0.68 10.22
N VAL A 9 -18.08 0.93 9.43
CA VAL A 9 -18.20 0.34 8.08
C VAL A 9 -17.06 0.80 7.18
N ILE A 10 -16.66 2.07 7.27
CA ILE A 10 -15.53 2.60 6.47
C ILE A 10 -14.19 2.04 6.97
N HIS A 11 -14.02 1.83 8.29
CA HIS A 11 -12.85 1.12 8.81
C HIS A 11 -12.79 -0.33 8.34
N PHE A 12 -13.92 -1.02 8.32
CA PHE A 12 -14.01 -2.38 7.78
C PHE A 12 -13.65 -2.42 6.29
N TRP A 13 -14.14 -1.45 5.51
CA TRP A 13 -13.78 -1.31 4.11
C TRP A 13 -12.28 -1.06 3.93
N ASN A 14 -11.68 -0.12 4.67
CA ASN A 14 -10.25 0.14 4.61
C ASN A 14 -9.41 -1.07 5.03
N ALA A 15 -9.85 -1.81 6.04
CA ALA A 15 -9.22 -3.06 6.45
C ALA A 15 -9.27 -4.12 5.34
N LEU A 16 -10.40 -4.25 4.64
CA LEU A 16 -10.55 -5.19 3.52
C LEU A 16 -9.63 -4.82 2.35
N VAL A 17 -9.65 -3.55 1.93
CA VAL A 17 -8.79 -3.03 0.85
C VAL A 17 -7.32 -3.23 1.21
N GLY A 18 -6.94 -2.90 2.43
CA GLY A 18 -5.57 -3.08 2.93
C GLY A 18 -5.13 -4.54 3.00
N TRP A 19 -6.01 -5.46 3.39
CA TRP A 19 -5.72 -6.90 3.30
C TRP A 19 -5.46 -7.38 1.87
N ILE A 20 -6.24 -6.89 0.90
CA ILE A 20 -6.01 -7.20 -0.52
C ILE A 20 -4.67 -6.63 -0.98
N LEU A 21 -4.38 -5.36 -0.65
CA LEU A 21 -3.13 -4.70 -0.96
C LEU A 21 -1.92 -5.46 -0.39
N PHE A 22 -1.99 -5.86 0.88
CA PHE A 22 -0.95 -6.65 1.53
C PHE A 22 -0.69 -7.96 0.81
N GLY A 23 -1.75 -8.67 0.40
CA GLY A 23 -1.65 -9.90 -0.40
C GLY A 23 -0.98 -9.67 -1.76
N LEU A 24 -1.31 -8.57 -2.46
CA LEU A 24 -0.68 -8.19 -3.72
C LEU A 24 0.82 -7.89 -3.51
N LEU A 25 1.19 -7.16 -2.46
CA LEU A 25 2.59 -6.84 -2.14
C LEU A 25 3.41 -8.09 -1.79
N ILE A 26 2.82 -9.07 -1.09
CA ILE A 26 3.43 -10.39 -0.93
C ILE A 26 3.63 -11.05 -2.30
N GLY A 27 2.62 -11.00 -3.18
CA GLY A 27 2.70 -11.51 -4.54
C GLY A 27 3.91 -10.94 -5.31
N VAL A 28 4.13 -9.63 -5.28
CA VAL A 28 5.32 -8.98 -5.88
C VAL A 28 6.60 -9.54 -5.27
N SER A 29 6.69 -9.61 -3.93
CA SER A 29 7.86 -10.16 -3.22
C SER A 29 8.18 -11.60 -3.63
N THR A 30 7.17 -12.43 -3.83
CA THR A 30 7.40 -13.84 -4.24
C THR A 30 8.01 -13.95 -5.64
N GLN A 31 7.60 -13.09 -6.58
CA GLN A 31 8.17 -13.08 -7.93
C GLN A 31 9.62 -12.58 -7.92
N ILE A 32 9.89 -11.50 -7.18
CA ILE A 32 11.25 -10.98 -6.99
C ILE A 32 12.15 -12.04 -6.34
N ARG A 33 11.66 -12.73 -5.30
CA ARG A 33 12.42 -13.81 -4.65
C ARG A 33 12.72 -14.98 -5.60
N SER A 34 11.77 -15.34 -6.46
CA SER A 34 11.98 -16.36 -7.49
C SER A 34 13.10 -15.96 -8.46
N PHE A 35 13.13 -14.68 -8.87
CA PHE A 35 14.23 -14.14 -9.68
C PHE A 35 15.57 -14.19 -8.94
N ILE A 36 15.63 -13.74 -7.68
CA ILE A 36 16.86 -13.74 -6.88
C ILE A 36 17.44 -15.15 -6.80
N ASN A 37 16.62 -16.16 -6.56
CA ASN A 37 17.09 -17.53 -6.39
C ASN A 37 17.48 -18.22 -7.70
N ASN A 38 16.82 -17.92 -8.82
CA ASN A 38 16.90 -18.73 -10.04
C ASN A 38 17.50 -18.00 -11.25
N GLY A 39 17.54 -16.68 -11.24
CA GLY A 39 17.90 -15.85 -12.39
C GLY A 39 18.97 -14.79 -12.12
N SER A 40 19.18 -14.37 -10.87
CA SER A 40 20.10 -13.26 -10.55
C SER A 40 21.54 -13.52 -11.00
N VAL A 41 22.10 -14.69 -10.67
CA VAL A 41 23.47 -15.08 -11.03
C VAL A 41 23.62 -15.14 -12.55
N LEU A 42 22.65 -15.72 -13.25
CA LEU A 42 22.65 -15.82 -14.70
C LEU A 42 22.57 -14.42 -15.34
N ALA A 43 21.72 -13.55 -14.83
CA ALA A 43 21.54 -12.18 -15.29
C ALA A 43 22.74 -11.25 -15.02
N GLY A 44 23.87 -11.77 -14.54
CA GLY A 44 25.09 -10.99 -14.31
C GLY A 44 25.12 -10.24 -12.99
N PHE A 45 24.18 -10.51 -12.07
CA PHE A 45 24.32 -10.08 -10.66
C PHE A 45 25.36 -10.98 -9.98
N GLY A 46 26.64 -10.77 -10.29
CA GLY A 46 27.73 -11.41 -9.56
C GLY A 46 27.66 -10.98 -8.08
N ASN A 47 27.52 -11.94 -7.17
CA ASN A 47 27.56 -11.81 -5.70
C ASN A 47 26.95 -10.54 -5.06
N PHE A 48 26.01 -9.87 -5.74
CA PHE A 48 25.16 -8.86 -5.13
C PHE A 48 24.12 -9.63 -4.32
N THR A 49 24.45 -9.88 -3.05
CA THR A 49 23.55 -10.46 -2.04
C THR A 49 22.31 -9.60 -1.77
N THR A 50 22.18 -8.46 -2.44
CA THR A 50 21.13 -7.46 -2.27
C THR A 50 20.62 -7.00 -3.64
N PHE A 51 19.68 -7.74 -4.21
CA PHE A 51 18.74 -7.14 -5.16
C PHE A 51 18.06 -5.99 -4.43
N ALA A 52 18.32 -4.75 -4.85
CA ALA A 52 17.64 -3.59 -4.29
C ALA A 52 16.17 -3.67 -4.70
N TYR A 53 15.31 -4.02 -3.74
CA TYR A 53 13.86 -3.91 -3.90
C TYR A 53 13.53 -2.49 -4.35
N PRO A 54 12.50 -2.31 -5.21
CA PRO A 54 12.00 -0.97 -5.51
C PRO A 54 11.75 -0.23 -4.20
N ALA A 55 12.38 0.93 -3.98
CA ALA A 55 12.25 1.62 -2.69
C ALA A 55 10.78 1.97 -2.39
N THR A 56 10.04 2.26 -3.47
CA THR A 56 8.59 2.48 -3.53
C THR A 56 7.78 1.30 -2.98
N PHE A 57 8.23 0.05 -3.18
CA PHE A 57 7.59 -1.14 -2.62
C PHE A 57 7.58 -1.12 -1.08
N VAL A 58 8.70 -0.74 -0.46
CA VAL A 58 8.81 -0.67 1.00
C VAL A 58 7.93 0.44 1.58
N TYR A 59 7.90 1.60 0.90
CA TYR A 59 7.06 2.73 1.31
C TYR A 59 5.56 2.40 1.23
N MET A 60 5.15 1.57 0.26
CA MET A 60 3.80 1.02 0.19
C MET A 60 3.52 0.02 1.31
N LEU A 61 4.41 -0.95 1.51
CA LEU A 61 4.21 -2.05 2.46
C LEU A 61 4.05 -1.58 3.91
N ILE A 62 4.93 -0.67 4.37
CA ILE A 62 4.88 -0.21 5.76
C ILE A 62 3.59 0.56 6.03
N SER A 63 3.24 1.49 5.14
CA SER A 63 2.05 2.33 5.28
C SER A 63 0.78 1.49 5.20
N ASP A 64 0.73 0.51 4.29
CA ASP A 64 -0.39 -0.40 4.12
C ASP A 64 -0.63 -1.27 5.36
N ILE A 65 0.39 -1.96 5.88
CA ILE A 65 0.23 -2.82 7.06
C ILE A 65 -0.21 -2.00 8.27
N ALA A 66 0.44 -0.86 8.51
CA ALA A 66 0.11 0.00 9.64
C ALA A 66 -1.34 0.51 9.54
N ALA A 67 -1.76 0.96 8.35
CA ALA A 67 -3.11 1.41 8.09
C ALA A 67 -4.14 0.28 8.22
N THR A 68 -3.82 -0.92 7.73
CA THR A 68 -4.68 -2.10 7.81
C THR A 68 -4.91 -2.53 9.25
N VAL A 69 -3.84 -2.68 10.03
CA VAL A 69 -3.93 -3.05 11.45
C VAL A 69 -4.73 -2.02 12.22
N TYR A 70 -4.47 -0.73 11.99
CA TYR A 70 -5.21 0.33 12.67
C TYR A 70 -6.70 0.34 12.28
N SER A 71 -7.02 0.12 11.00
CA SER A 71 -8.40 0.01 10.52
C SER A 71 -9.14 -1.18 11.14
N ILE A 72 -8.46 -2.32 11.31
CA ILE A 72 -9.03 -3.50 12.01
C ILE A 72 -9.37 -3.14 13.45
N ILE A 73 -8.44 -2.53 14.18
CA ILE A 73 -8.66 -2.11 15.57
C ILE A 73 -9.90 -1.21 15.67
N LEU A 74 -10.05 -0.25 14.75
CA LEU A 74 -11.16 0.69 14.76
C LEU A 74 -12.49 0.11 14.24
N ALA A 75 -12.45 -0.86 13.32
CA ALA A 75 -13.63 -1.57 12.85
C ALA A 75 -14.29 -2.39 13.98
N PHE A 76 -13.47 -2.98 14.86
CA PHE A 76 -13.94 -3.80 15.99
C PHE A 76 -13.98 -3.05 17.33
N ASP A 77 -13.68 -1.75 17.35
CA ASP A 77 -13.84 -0.93 18.56
C ASP A 77 -15.32 -0.87 18.95
N SER A 78 -15.67 -1.56 20.03
CA SER A 78 -17.02 -1.68 20.56
C SER A 78 -17.43 -0.51 21.47
N SER A 79 -16.63 0.56 21.50
CA SER A 79 -16.86 1.73 22.34
C SER A 79 -18.32 2.21 22.28
N PRO A 80 -19.05 2.24 23.42
CA PRO A 80 -20.47 2.58 23.48
C PRO A 80 -20.79 4.03 23.08
N LYS A 81 -19.77 4.83 22.75
CA LYS A 81 -19.83 6.27 22.48
C LYS A 81 -20.04 6.64 21.02
N TYR A 82 -20.13 5.70 20.06
CA TYR A 82 -20.30 6.05 18.64
C TYR A 82 -21.52 6.95 18.36
N LYS A 83 -22.59 6.89 19.18
CA LYS A 83 -23.77 7.78 19.07
C LYS A 83 -23.57 9.20 19.62
N ALA A 84 -22.58 9.43 20.48
CA ALA A 84 -22.24 10.71 21.11
C ALA A 84 -20.74 11.03 20.93
N TRP A 85 -20.20 10.62 19.78
CA TRP A 85 -18.77 10.49 19.59
C TRP A 85 -18.11 11.81 19.27
N LEU A 86 -17.25 12.26 20.18
CA LEU A 86 -16.40 13.42 19.98
C LEU A 86 -14.96 12.89 19.83
N PRO A 87 -14.46 12.72 18.59
CA PRO A 87 -13.13 12.16 18.41
C PRO A 87 -12.09 13.12 19.02
N SER A 88 -11.23 12.56 19.88
CA SER A 88 -10.21 13.34 20.57
C SER A 88 -9.29 14.06 19.56
N LYS A 89 -8.60 15.12 20.00
CA LYS A 89 -7.59 15.78 19.14
C LYS A 89 -6.56 14.78 18.65
N THR A 90 -6.08 13.91 19.54
CA THR A 90 -5.11 12.85 19.22
C THR A 90 -5.65 11.89 18.17
N MET A 91 -6.87 11.38 18.33
CA MET A 91 -7.50 10.47 17.36
C MET A 91 -7.58 11.09 15.97
N ARG A 92 -8.01 12.35 15.87
CA ARG A 92 -8.10 13.06 14.59
C ARG A 92 -6.73 13.25 13.95
N SER A 93 -5.74 13.68 14.73
CA SER A 93 -4.38 13.82 14.23
C SER A 93 -3.84 12.49 13.73
N THR A 94 -4.05 11.40 14.46
CA THR A 94 -3.63 10.05 14.03
C THR A 94 -4.27 9.66 12.70
N ILE A 95 -5.58 9.83 12.53
CA ILE A 95 -6.27 9.55 11.26
C ILE A 95 -5.71 10.40 10.11
N ILE A 96 -5.40 11.68 10.35
CA ILE A 96 -4.77 12.57 9.36
C ILE A 96 -3.37 12.07 8.97
N PHE A 97 -2.54 11.67 9.94
CA PHE A 97 -1.20 11.15 9.67
C PHE A 97 -1.24 9.85 8.87
N PHE A 98 -2.16 8.93 9.18
CA PHE A 98 -2.35 7.72 8.38
C PHE A 98 -2.81 8.06 6.96
N ALA A 99 -3.76 8.97 6.79
CA ALA A 99 -4.20 9.40 5.45
C ALA A 99 -3.05 10.00 4.64
N ALA A 100 -2.23 10.86 5.25
CA ALA A 100 -1.05 11.43 4.60
C ALA A 100 0.00 10.36 4.25
N ALA A 101 0.29 9.43 5.16
CA ALA A 101 1.25 8.36 4.91
C ALA A 101 0.80 7.44 3.77
N VAL A 102 -0.47 7.01 3.75
CA VAL A 102 -1.03 6.18 2.67
C VAL A 102 -1.08 6.95 1.35
N LEU A 103 -1.37 8.26 1.37
CA LEU A 103 -1.29 9.09 0.16
C LEU A 103 0.14 9.20 -0.40
N ILE A 104 1.13 9.42 0.46
CA ILE A 104 2.54 9.44 0.04
C ILE A 104 2.93 8.07 -0.54
N ALA A 105 2.52 6.99 0.11
CA ALA A 105 2.75 5.63 -0.37
C ALA A 105 2.16 5.37 -1.77
N ALA A 106 0.98 5.92 -2.07
CA ALA A 106 0.34 5.81 -3.40
C ALA A 106 0.98 6.74 -4.45
N LEU A 107 1.56 7.87 -4.04
CA LEU A 107 2.23 8.82 -4.95
C LEU A 107 3.61 8.35 -5.39
N LEU A 108 4.38 7.75 -4.48
CA LEU A 108 5.78 7.41 -4.71
C LEU A 108 6.03 6.51 -5.93
N PRO A 109 5.22 5.46 -6.22
CA PRO A 109 5.41 4.64 -7.41
C PRO A 109 5.29 5.43 -8.73
N VAL A 110 4.47 6.49 -8.74
CA VAL A 110 4.18 7.29 -9.93
C VAL A 110 5.22 8.39 -10.16
N LEU A 111 5.93 8.81 -9.12
CA LEU A 111 6.95 9.86 -9.20
C LEU A 111 8.25 9.33 -9.85
N PRO A 112 8.69 9.89 -10.99
CA PRO A 112 9.98 9.53 -11.59
C PRO A 112 11.14 9.81 -10.64
N GLY A 113 12.11 8.90 -10.55
CA GLY A 113 13.29 9.02 -9.68
C GLY A 113 13.02 8.78 -8.18
N ALA A 114 11.79 8.45 -7.79
CA ALA A 114 11.49 8.00 -6.43
C ALA A 114 11.96 6.56 -6.18
N ASP A 115 12.17 5.78 -7.25
CA ASP A 115 12.81 4.47 -7.18
C ASP A 115 14.29 4.59 -7.54
N VAL A 116 15.17 4.04 -6.70
CA VAL A 116 16.63 4.16 -6.85
C VAL A 116 17.16 3.29 -7.99
N MET A 117 16.32 2.38 -8.50
CA MET A 117 16.70 1.37 -9.50
C MET A 117 16.61 1.84 -10.95
N ALA A 118 15.90 2.95 -11.23
CA ALA A 118 15.80 3.51 -12.58
C ALA A 118 15.32 4.97 -12.54
N ASP A 119 15.74 5.77 -13.51
CA ASP A 119 15.37 7.19 -13.61
C ASP A 119 13.87 7.44 -13.95
N GLY A 120 13.09 6.37 -14.20
CA GLY A 120 11.67 6.43 -14.55
C GLY A 120 10.73 6.20 -13.36
N SER A 121 9.43 6.15 -13.64
CA SER A 121 8.44 5.77 -12.63
C SER A 121 8.58 4.27 -12.32
N ALA A 122 8.33 3.87 -11.06
CA ALA A 122 8.27 2.45 -10.70
C ALA A 122 7.14 1.72 -11.45
N MET A 123 6.12 2.45 -11.91
CA MET A 123 5.01 1.96 -12.72
C MET A 123 5.41 1.59 -14.15
N ASP A 124 6.52 2.13 -14.65
CA ASP A 124 7.09 1.70 -15.93
C ASP A 124 7.78 0.34 -15.80
N CYS A 125 7.94 -0.15 -14.56
CA CYS A 125 8.55 -1.43 -14.23
C CYS A 125 9.92 -1.62 -14.87
N LEU A 126 10.70 -0.54 -15.02
CA LEU A 126 12.04 -0.58 -15.61
C LEU A 126 12.97 -1.52 -14.83
N TRP A 127 12.72 -1.72 -13.53
CA TRP A 127 13.36 -2.73 -12.70
C TRP A 127 13.22 -4.17 -13.24
N THR A 128 12.18 -4.47 -14.03
CA THR A 128 12.03 -5.77 -14.71
C THR A 128 12.94 -5.94 -15.93
N ASN A 129 13.57 -4.87 -16.43
CA ASN A 129 14.49 -4.90 -17.56
C ASN A 129 15.87 -4.33 -17.21
N TYR A 130 16.13 -4.12 -15.91
CA TYR A 130 17.39 -3.59 -15.41
C TYR A 130 18.52 -4.56 -15.81
N MET A 131 19.34 -4.16 -16.80
CA MET A 131 20.41 -4.93 -17.48
C MET A 131 20.03 -5.74 -18.75
N GLN A 132 18.91 -5.44 -19.42
CA GLN A 132 18.55 -6.05 -20.73
C GLN A 132 18.40 -7.58 -20.75
N TRP A 133 18.39 -8.23 -19.58
CA TRP A 133 18.32 -9.69 -19.46
C TRP A 133 17.03 -10.28 -20.05
N LYS A 134 15.93 -9.51 -20.14
CA LYS A 134 14.73 -9.92 -20.87
C LYS A 134 15.00 -10.21 -22.36
N ILE A 135 15.92 -9.48 -22.97
CA ILE A 135 16.31 -9.68 -24.38
C ILE A 135 17.25 -10.89 -24.48
N ILE A 136 18.17 -11.03 -23.51
CA ILE A 136 19.19 -12.08 -23.51
C ILE A 136 18.57 -13.47 -23.19
N TYR A 137 17.60 -13.52 -22.28
CA TYR A 137 16.97 -14.74 -21.77
C TYR A 137 15.51 -14.88 -22.24
N ASN A 138 15.23 -14.49 -23.49
CA ASN A 138 13.88 -14.50 -24.08
C ASN A 138 13.39 -15.92 -24.48
N ASP A 139 13.59 -16.89 -23.58
CA ASP A 139 12.98 -18.22 -23.67
C ASP A 139 12.27 -18.52 -22.33
N PRO A 140 10.93 -18.39 -22.28
CA PRO A 140 10.15 -18.62 -21.07
C PRO A 140 10.24 -20.04 -20.50
N VAL A 141 10.56 -21.04 -21.34
CA VAL A 141 10.66 -22.45 -20.91
C VAL A 141 11.99 -22.68 -20.22
N ALA A 142 13.08 -22.12 -20.77
CA ALA A 142 14.40 -22.20 -20.17
C ALA A 142 14.58 -21.23 -18.97
N PHE A 143 13.92 -20.06 -19.01
CA PHE A 143 14.08 -18.97 -18.06
C PHE A 143 12.73 -18.48 -17.51
N PRO A 144 11.98 -19.30 -16.76
CA PRO A 144 10.63 -18.98 -16.30
C PRO A 144 10.55 -17.75 -15.38
N TRP A 145 11.65 -17.42 -14.69
CA TRP A 145 11.77 -16.23 -13.84
C TRP A 145 11.61 -14.91 -14.62
N VAL A 146 11.85 -14.92 -15.94
CA VAL A 146 11.60 -13.77 -16.81
C VAL A 146 10.12 -13.42 -16.86
N THR A 147 9.28 -14.41 -17.15
CA THR A 147 7.82 -14.22 -17.10
C THR A 147 7.29 -13.97 -15.68
N GLY A 148 7.99 -14.49 -14.67
CA GLY A 148 7.69 -14.20 -13.26
C GLY A 148 7.82 -12.72 -12.92
N MET A 149 8.81 -12.04 -13.46
CA MET A 149 9.02 -10.61 -13.22
C MET A 149 8.00 -9.73 -13.95
N ASP A 150 7.51 -10.14 -15.13
CA ASP A 150 6.36 -9.50 -15.79
C ASP A 150 5.07 -9.62 -14.97
N LYS A 151 4.85 -10.81 -14.40
CA LYS A 151 3.76 -11.04 -13.44
C LYS A 151 3.95 -10.15 -12.21
N GLY A 152 5.17 -10.05 -11.67
CA GLY A 152 5.51 -9.16 -10.57
C GLY A 152 5.15 -7.71 -10.86
N CYS A 153 5.48 -7.20 -12.05
CA CYS A 153 5.09 -5.85 -12.48
C CYS A 153 3.57 -5.68 -12.56
N THR A 154 2.86 -6.65 -13.14
CA THR A 154 1.40 -6.60 -13.25
C THR A 154 0.75 -6.55 -11.87
N ILE A 155 1.23 -7.37 -10.93
CA ILE A 155 0.77 -7.38 -9.53
C ILE A 155 1.13 -6.05 -8.84
N PHE A 156 2.31 -5.49 -9.09
CA PHE A 156 2.73 -4.21 -8.52
C PHE A 156 1.83 -3.05 -8.99
N LYS A 157 1.46 -3.02 -10.28
CA LYS A 157 0.49 -2.04 -10.80
C LYS A 157 -0.88 -2.18 -10.15
N ALA A 158 -1.32 -3.41 -9.93
CA ALA A 158 -2.56 -3.65 -9.18
C ALA A 158 -2.42 -3.18 -7.72
N ALA A 159 -1.28 -3.42 -7.07
CA ALA A 159 -1.01 -2.95 -5.72
C ALA A 159 -1.07 -1.41 -5.65
N ASP A 160 -0.49 -0.70 -6.61
CA ASP A 160 -0.55 0.77 -6.68
C ASP A 160 -2.00 1.26 -6.78
N ALA A 161 -2.81 0.67 -7.66
CA ALA A 161 -4.23 1.01 -7.79
C ALA A 161 -5.00 0.79 -6.47
N PHE A 162 -4.76 -0.32 -5.77
CA PHE A 162 -5.37 -0.58 -4.46
C PHE A 162 -4.85 0.37 -3.37
N CYS A 163 -3.59 0.82 -3.45
CA CYS A 163 -3.04 1.83 -2.56
C CYS A 163 -3.75 3.19 -2.73
N TRP A 164 -4.06 3.58 -3.97
CA TRP A 164 -4.89 4.76 -4.25
C TRP A 164 -6.31 4.62 -3.68
N VAL A 165 -6.95 3.46 -3.86
CA VAL A 165 -8.28 3.19 -3.28
C VAL A 165 -8.24 3.30 -1.76
N LEU A 166 -7.21 2.73 -1.11
CA LEU A 166 -7.02 2.82 0.33
C LEU A 166 -6.82 4.28 0.77
N SER A 167 -5.99 5.06 0.05
CA SER A 167 -5.76 6.48 0.31
C SER A 167 -7.05 7.29 0.29
N ILE A 168 -7.90 7.11 -0.72
CA ILE A 168 -9.21 7.76 -0.83
C ILE A 168 -10.09 7.40 0.38
N GLY A 169 -10.11 6.11 0.77
CA GLY A 169 -10.84 5.64 1.94
C GLY A 169 -10.39 6.35 3.23
N TRP A 170 -9.09 6.52 3.42
CA TRP A 170 -8.53 7.24 4.57
C TRP A 170 -8.81 8.74 4.55
N ILE A 171 -8.74 9.39 3.38
CA ILE A 171 -9.11 10.80 3.23
C ILE A 171 -10.60 11.00 3.57
N ALA A 172 -11.47 10.10 3.12
CA ALA A 172 -12.89 10.14 3.48
C ALA A 172 -13.09 10.04 5.00
N GLN A 173 -12.33 9.18 5.69
CA GLN A 173 -12.35 9.13 7.16
C GLN A 173 -11.92 10.43 7.80
N VAL A 174 -10.83 11.06 7.34
CA VAL A 174 -10.40 12.38 7.85
C VAL A 174 -11.55 13.38 7.78
N VAL A 175 -12.22 13.48 6.63
CA VAL A 175 -13.35 14.40 6.43
C VAL A 175 -14.48 14.10 7.41
N LEU A 176 -14.85 12.83 7.60
CA LEU A 176 -15.92 12.44 8.53
C LEU A 176 -15.57 12.74 9.99
N TYR A 177 -14.34 12.45 10.41
CA TYR A 177 -13.88 12.71 11.78
C TYR A 177 -13.78 14.21 12.08
N VAL A 178 -13.32 15.01 11.12
CA VAL A 178 -13.27 16.47 11.25
C VAL A 178 -14.70 17.03 11.33
N ARG A 179 -15.60 16.63 10.43
CA ARG A 179 -17.02 17.05 10.45
C ARG A 179 -17.71 16.68 11.77
N ALA A 180 -17.55 15.44 12.24
CA ALA A 180 -18.12 14.98 13.50
C ALA A 180 -17.65 15.85 14.69
N ALA A 181 -16.36 16.20 14.74
CA ALA A 181 -15.83 17.07 15.79
C ALA A 181 -16.33 18.52 15.69
N HIS A 182 -16.59 19.04 14.49
CA HIS A 182 -17.17 20.37 14.31
C HIS A 182 -18.62 20.43 14.78
N HIS A 183 -19.45 19.45 14.40
CA HIS A 183 -20.84 19.38 14.86
C HIS A 183 -20.92 19.16 16.37
N ALA A 184 -20.06 18.35 16.95
CA ALA A 184 -20.06 18.14 18.40
C ALA A 184 -19.65 19.42 19.19
N LYS A 185 -18.83 20.30 18.60
CA LYS A 185 -18.50 21.61 19.20
C LYS A 185 -19.66 22.59 19.20
N SER A 186 -20.61 22.50 18.27
CA SER A 186 -21.77 23.40 18.27
C SER A 186 -22.74 23.07 19.40
N PHE A 187 -22.92 21.78 19.72
CA PHE A 187 -23.81 21.33 20.80
C PHE A 187 -23.27 21.56 22.23
N VAL A 188 -21.97 21.77 22.41
CA VAL A 188 -21.35 22.01 23.75
C VAL A 188 -21.26 23.52 24.06
N LYS A 189 -21.55 24.38 23.08
CA LYS A 189 -21.56 25.84 23.25
C LYS A 189 -22.95 26.41 23.53
N GLU A 190 -23.99 25.57 23.48
CA GLU A 190 -25.33 25.83 24.02
C GLU A 190 -25.42 25.27 25.45
#